data_AF-A0A498C0K1-F1
#
_entry.id   AF-A0A498C0K1-F1
#
_cell.length_a   1.000
_cell.length_b   1.000
_cell.length_c   1.000
_cell.angle_alpha   90.00
_cell.angle_beta   90.00
_cell.angle_gamma   90.00
#
_symmetry.space_group_name_H-M   'P 1'
#
loop_
_entity.id
_entity.type
_entity.pdbx_description
1 polymer ?
#
loop_
_entity_poly.entity_id
_entity_poly.type
_entity_poly.pdbx_seq_one_letter_code
_entity_poly.pdbx_strand_id
1 'polypeptide(L)'
;MDAAGTGLAAHNHCRLLWQPPVNLLARLPRYQALVDVGYERVDWIDEDAFEQMSMLAYLSAVTLVDASLFLLRTTYTIRQWFERFTRRRDMASRIAHELATEEPPELRYDPEAREAHTRRAQQLRAWVRQLPPEALGPLLDTLTSEPRAFEVEGRQYNADESRRFHQQAILNCLQWIVSGVGDGVYGSKRTFSADDPNPAQKLFEKAVIRMGRDGRPTSEANAEAYAANRERLDTFMAGGDVTPERADMQSKYRQRAGWLPRHIE
;
A
#
# COMPACT_ATOMS: atom_id res chain seq x y z
N MET A 1 -15.93 -52.24 -12.30
CA MET A 1 -17.02 -51.97 -13.25
C MET A 1 -18.09 -51.25 -12.45
N ASP A 2 -17.88 -49.97 -12.20
CA ASP A 2 -18.35 -48.82 -13.02
C ASP A 2 -19.83 -48.56 -12.69
N ALA A 3 -20.17 -47.51 -11.94
CA ALA A 3 -20.34 -46.10 -12.38
C ALA A 3 -21.50 -45.97 -13.41
N ALA A 4 -22.41 -45.00 -13.38
CA ALA A 4 -22.75 -43.87 -12.53
C ALA A 4 -24.15 -43.39 -12.96
N GLY A 5 -24.82 -42.58 -12.15
CA GLY A 5 -26.09 -41.94 -12.51
C GLY A 5 -26.47 -40.80 -11.57
N THR A 6 -26.01 -39.60 -11.91
CA THR A 6 -26.63 -38.26 -11.74
C THR A 6 -27.31 -37.84 -10.42
N GLY A 7 -26.92 -36.66 -9.90
CA GLY A 7 -27.89 -35.72 -9.33
C GLY A 7 -27.50 -35.01 -8.02
N LEU A 8 -27.06 -33.75 -8.17
CA LEU A 8 -27.32 -32.57 -7.33
C LEU A 8 -27.11 -32.58 -5.79
N ALA A 9 -26.48 -31.47 -5.38
CA ALA A 9 -26.61 -30.79 -4.08
C ALA A 9 -26.01 -31.47 -2.84
N ALA A 10 -24.77 -31.14 -2.52
CA ALA A 10 -24.27 -31.21 -1.15
C ALA A 10 -24.03 -29.79 -0.63
N HIS A 11 -25.07 -29.26 0.02
CA HIS A 11 -24.90 -28.28 1.08
C HIS A 11 -23.89 -28.86 2.09
N ASN A 12 -22.73 -28.23 2.26
CA ASN A 12 -21.86 -28.55 3.39
C ASN A 12 -21.75 -27.32 4.29
N HIS A 13 -22.67 -27.31 5.25
CA HIS A 13 -22.47 -26.75 6.58
C HIS A 13 -21.13 -27.25 7.15
N CYS A 14 -20.09 -26.42 7.11
CA CYS A 14 -18.97 -26.55 8.03
C CYS A 14 -19.19 -25.57 9.19
N ARG A 15 -19.82 -26.11 10.24
CA ARG A 15 -19.93 -25.50 11.56
C ARG A 15 -18.53 -25.54 12.20
N LEU A 16 -17.78 -24.45 12.04
CA LEU A 16 -16.45 -24.28 12.64
C LEU A 16 -16.58 -24.20 14.16
N LEU A 17 -16.25 -25.29 14.87
CA LEU A 17 -15.94 -25.28 16.30
C LEU A 17 -14.47 -24.87 16.49
N TRP A 18 -14.13 -23.66 16.06
CA TRP A 18 -12.92 -23.00 16.51
C TRP A 18 -13.32 -21.82 17.38
N GLN A 19 -13.05 -21.93 18.68
CA GLN A 19 -13.16 -20.80 19.59
C GLN A 19 -11.77 -20.17 19.74
N PRO A 20 -11.59 -18.91 19.33
CA PRO A 20 -10.34 -18.21 19.58
C PRO A 20 -10.07 -18.16 21.10
N PRO A 21 -8.81 -18.33 21.54
CA PRO A 21 -8.42 -17.98 22.89
C PRO A 21 -8.89 -16.57 23.22
N VAL A 22 -9.51 -16.39 24.38
CA VAL A 22 -9.84 -15.06 24.91
C VAL A 22 -8.52 -14.28 24.93
N ASN A 23 -8.46 -13.17 24.17
CA ASN A 23 -7.28 -12.32 23.92
C ASN A 23 -6.40 -12.63 22.70
N LEU A 24 -6.88 -13.34 21.67
CA LEU A 24 -6.17 -13.50 20.38
C LEU A 24 -5.69 -12.14 19.79
N LEU A 25 -6.54 -11.11 19.87
CA LEU A 25 -6.22 -9.74 19.44
C LEU A 25 -5.17 -9.03 20.31
N ALA A 26 -4.85 -9.55 21.50
CA ALA A 26 -3.79 -9.00 22.37
C ALA A 26 -2.42 -9.67 22.15
N ARG A 27 -2.38 -10.79 21.43
CA ARG A 27 -1.16 -11.57 21.17
C ARG A 27 -0.64 -11.46 19.74
N LEU A 28 -1.45 -10.99 18.80
CA LEU A 28 -0.97 -10.59 17.48
C LEU A 28 -0.13 -9.31 17.65
N PRO A 29 1.05 -9.18 17.02
CA PRO A 29 1.78 -7.93 17.00
C PRO A 29 0.86 -6.86 16.42
N ARG A 30 0.29 -6.05 17.30
CA ARG A 30 -0.57 -4.94 16.90
C ARG A 30 0.34 -4.00 16.13
N TYR A 31 -0.16 -3.43 15.04
CA TYR A 31 0.46 -2.30 14.34
C TYR A 31 1.11 -1.29 15.31
N GLN A 32 0.48 -1.07 16.47
CA GLN A 32 1.00 -0.26 17.57
C GLN A 32 2.39 -0.71 18.08
N ALA A 33 2.67 -2.00 18.22
CA ALA A 33 3.99 -2.49 18.62
C ALA A 33 5.09 -2.17 17.60
N LEU A 34 4.77 -2.20 16.29
CA LEU A 34 5.68 -1.75 15.24
C LEU A 34 5.88 -0.22 15.27
N VAL A 35 4.81 0.53 15.54
CA VAL A 35 4.87 1.99 15.74
C VAL A 35 5.75 2.33 16.95
N ASP A 36 5.60 1.60 18.06
CA ASP A 36 6.29 1.85 19.33
C ASP A 36 7.81 1.57 19.22
N VAL A 37 8.22 0.60 18.39
CA VAL A 37 9.64 0.33 18.09
C VAL A 37 10.16 1.08 16.84
N GLY A 38 9.36 2.01 16.29
CA GLY A 38 9.74 2.78 15.12
C GLY A 38 10.04 1.95 13.86
N TYR A 39 9.35 0.81 13.70
CA TYR A 39 9.51 -0.15 12.60
C TYR A 39 10.92 -0.74 12.46
N GLU A 40 11.62 -0.93 13.58
CA GLU A 40 12.84 -1.74 13.62
C GLU A 40 12.52 -3.24 13.61
N ARG A 41 13.47 -4.06 13.12
CA ARG A 41 13.32 -5.52 13.13
C ARG A 41 13.20 -5.97 14.58
N VAL A 42 12.17 -6.76 14.90
CA VAL A 42 12.01 -7.32 16.23
C VAL A 42 12.83 -8.62 16.28
N ASP A 43 13.81 -8.71 17.19
CA ASP A 43 14.87 -9.74 17.21
C ASP A 43 14.39 -11.21 17.29
N TRP A 44 13.11 -11.46 17.55
CA TRP A 44 12.53 -12.81 17.60
C TRP A 44 11.91 -13.28 16.28
N ILE A 45 11.91 -12.45 15.23
CA ILE A 45 11.43 -12.82 13.88
C ILE A 45 12.65 -13.19 13.01
N ASP A 46 12.68 -14.42 12.53
CA ASP A 46 13.70 -14.91 11.61
C ASP A 46 13.56 -14.30 10.20
N GLU A 47 14.66 -14.26 9.45
CA GLU A 47 14.74 -13.62 8.12
C GLU A 47 13.72 -14.21 7.12
N ASP A 48 13.50 -15.53 7.18
CA ASP A 48 12.56 -16.23 6.29
C ASP A 48 11.11 -15.88 6.64
N ALA A 49 10.76 -15.82 7.94
CA ALA A 49 9.44 -15.37 8.37
C ALA A 49 9.20 -13.89 8.05
N PHE A 50 10.23 -13.05 8.18
CA PHE A 50 10.17 -11.64 7.80
C PHE A 50 9.95 -11.45 6.30
N GLU A 51 10.62 -12.25 5.46
CA GLU A 51 10.40 -12.28 4.00
C GLU A 51 8.95 -12.67 3.66
N GLN A 52 8.42 -13.71 4.32
CA GLN A 52 7.04 -14.14 4.10
C GLN A 52 6.02 -13.12 4.59
N MET A 53 6.26 -12.45 5.72
CA MET A 53 5.42 -11.36 6.20
C MET A 53 5.42 -10.18 5.24
N SER A 54 6.58 -9.82 4.69
CA SER A 54 6.72 -8.75 3.69
C SER A 54 5.96 -9.10 2.41
N MET A 55 6.07 -10.34 1.93
CA MET A 55 5.32 -10.84 0.77
C MET A 55 3.81 -10.85 1.02
N LEU A 56 3.36 -11.24 2.21
CA LEU A 56 1.94 -11.22 2.61
C LEU A 56 1.40 -9.80 2.72
N ALA A 57 2.17 -8.88 3.29
CA ALA A 57 1.81 -7.49 3.40
C ALA A 57 1.75 -6.82 2.02
N TYR A 58 2.70 -7.14 1.14
CA TYR A 58 2.68 -6.72 -0.27
C TYR A 58 1.49 -7.31 -1.05
N LEU A 59 1.18 -8.59 -0.88
CA LEU A 59 0.03 -9.19 -1.57
C LEU A 59 -1.28 -8.61 -1.07
N SER A 60 -1.42 -8.46 0.25
CA SER A 60 -2.51 -7.72 0.83
C SER A 60 -2.61 -6.32 0.23
N ALA A 61 -1.47 -5.68 -0.05
CA ALA A 61 -1.43 -4.37 -0.66
C ALA A 61 -1.87 -4.30 -2.12
N VAL A 62 -1.39 -5.22 -2.93
CA VAL A 62 -1.67 -5.26 -4.36
C VAL A 62 -3.07 -5.76 -4.66
N THR A 63 -3.61 -6.66 -3.85
CA THR A 63 -4.93 -7.26 -4.08
C THR A 63 -6.04 -6.62 -3.26
N LEU A 64 -5.69 -5.82 -2.23
CA LEU A 64 -6.65 -5.24 -1.27
C LEU A 64 -7.44 -6.32 -0.52
N VAL A 65 -6.82 -7.48 -0.26
CA VAL A 65 -7.38 -8.64 0.46
C VAL A 65 -6.66 -8.78 1.81
N ASP A 66 -7.36 -9.25 2.84
CA ASP A 66 -6.78 -9.47 4.16
C ASP A 66 -5.64 -10.52 4.12
N ALA A 67 -4.51 -10.20 4.77
CA ALA A 67 -3.34 -11.08 4.90
C ALA A 67 -3.70 -12.48 5.44
N SER A 68 -4.70 -12.57 6.33
CA SER A 68 -5.18 -13.83 6.92
C SER A 68 -5.81 -14.78 5.90
N LEU A 69 -6.41 -14.27 4.82
CA LEU A 69 -7.01 -15.09 3.76
C LEU A 69 -5.94 -15.81 2.92
N PHE A 70 -4.73 -15.25 2.84
CA PHE A 70 -3.59 -15.89 2.18
C PHE A 70 -3.00 -17.02 3.05
N LEU A 71 -3.04 -16.86 4.38
CA LEU A 71 -2.58 -17.88 5.32
C LEU A 71 -3.47 -19.13 5.32
N LEU A 72 -4.76 -19.00 4.97
CA LEU A 72 -5.70 -20.12 4.87
C LEU A 72 -5.41 -21.08 3.71
N ARG A 73 -4.49 -20.74 2.79
CA ARG A 73 -4.28 -21.48 1.54
C ARG A 73 -2.81 -21.71 1.21
N THR A 74 -2.05 -22.25 2.18
CA THR A 74 -0.66 -22.78 2.09
C THR A 74 0.43 -21.92 1.43
N THR A 75 1.62 -21.92 2.04
CA THR A 75 2.82 -21.12 1.71
C THR A 75 3.31 -21.21 0.27
N TYR A 76 3.14 -22.37 -0.41
CA TYR A 76 3.54 -22.56 -1.81
C TYR A 76 2.73 -21.69 -2.80
N THR A 77 1.49 -21.37 -2.43
CA THR A 77 0.55 -20.59 -3.27
C THR A 77 0.94 -19.11 -3.31
N ILE A 78 1.49 -18.56 -2.22
CA ILE A 78 1.76 -17.13 -2.06
C ILE A 78 2.81 -16.64 -3.09
N ARG A 79 3.91 -17.37 -3.28
CA ARG A 79 4.93 -17.07 -4.29
C ARG A 79 4.37 -17.14 -5.72
N GLN A 80 3.53 -18.12 -6.03
CA GLN A 80 2.89 -18.21 -7.36
C GLN A 80 1.92 -17.06 -7.63
N TRP A 81 1.19 -16.58 -6.62
CA TRP A 81 0.33 -15.41 -6.76
C TRP A 81 1.14 -14.12 -6.87
N PHE A 82 2.21 -13.96 -6.09
CA PHE A 82 3.16 -12.87 -6.26
C PHE A 82 3.66 -12.81 -7.70
N GLU A 83 4.20 -13.93 -8.23
CA GLU A 83 4.63 -14.01 -9.62
C GLU A 83 3.50 -13.71 -10.61
N ARG A 84 2.27 -14.19 -10.35
CA ARG A 84 1.12 -13.97 -11.24
C ARG A 84 0.65 -12.52 -11.24
N PHE A 85 0.70 -11.83 -10.11
CA PHE A 85 0.36 -10.41 -10.00
C PHE A 85 1.45 -9.52 -10.59
N THR A 86 2.73 -9.86 -10.38
CA THR A 86 3.86 -9.13 -10.96
C THR A 86 4.04 -9.42 -12.46
N ARG A 87 3.47 -10.50 -13.01
CA ARG A 87 3.51 -10.84 -14.46
C ARG A 87 2.55 -10.00 -15.31
N ARG A 88 1.47 -9.45 -14.74
CA ARG A 88 0.55 -8.59 -15.51
C ARG A 88 1.18 -7.21 -15.68
N ARG A 89 1.44 -6.84 -16.94
CA ARG A 89 2.18 -5.62 -17.29
C ARG A 89 1.48 -4.33 -16.82
N ASP A 90 0.15 -4.33 -16.69
CA ASP A 90 -0.67 -3.15 -16.38
C ASP A 90 -1.15 -3.06 -14.92
N MET A 91 -0.74 -3.98 -14.04
CA MET A 91 -1.24 -4.06 -12.66
C MET A 91 -0.94 -2.78 -11.86
N ALA A 92 0.26 -2.22 -12.03
CA ALA A 92 0.64 -0.97 -11.38
C ALA A 92 -0.35 0.17 -11.70
N SER A 93 -0.79 0.25 -12.95
CA SER A 93 -1.72 1.27 -13.44
C SER A 93 -3.14 1.09 -12.89
N ARG A 94 -3.59 -0.15 -12.69
CA ARG A 94 -4.85 -0.46 -12.01
C ARG A 94 -4.81 -0.11 -10.52
N ILE A 95 -3.71 -0.44 -9.83
CA ILE A 95 -3.51 -0.06 -8.42
C ILE A 95 -3.50 1.46 -8.29
N ALA A 96 -2.76 2.14 -9.17
CA ALA A 96 -2.71 3.59 -9.21
C ALA A 96 -4.09 4.20 -9.43
N HIS A 97 -4.88 3.66 -10.35
CA HIS A 97 -6.26 4.11 -10.59
C HIS A 97 -7.13 4.00 -9.32
N GLU A 98 -7.08 2.87 -8.62
CA GLU A 98 -7.81 2.68 -7.35
C GLU A 98 -7.37 3.70 -6.28
N LEU A 99 -6.06 3.92 -6.15
CA LEU A 99 -5.49 4.80 -5.12
C LEU A 99 -5.57 6.29 -5.46
N ALA A 100 -5.77 6.65 -6.73
CA ALA A 100 -5.96 8.04 -7.13
C ALA A 100 -7.30 8.62 -6.61
N THR A 101 -8.28 7.75 -6.33
CA THR A 101 -9.56 8.01 -5.63
C THR A 101 -10.07 9.46 -5.75
N GLU A 102 -10.41 9.86 -6.97
CA GLU A 102 -11.13 11.11 -7.25
C GLU A 102 -12.63 10.81 -7.34
N GLU A 103 -13.47 11.65 -6.72
CA GLU A 103 -14.93 11.52 -6.86
C GLU A 103 -15.31 11.83 -8.31
N PRO A 104 -15.83 10.86 -9.08
CA PRO A 104 -16.26 11.10 -10.45
C PRO A 104 -17.42 12.10 -10.48
N PRO A 105 -17.43 13.07 -11.42
CA PRO A 105 -18.50 14.06 -11.52
C PRO A 105 -19.90 13.44 -11.65
N GLU A 106 -19.99 12.25 -12.22
CA GLU A 106 -21.22 11.49 -12.44
C GLU A 106 -21.88 11.07 -11.12
N LEU A 107 -21.08 10.83 -10.06
CA LEU A 107 -21.60 10.46 -8.74
C LEU A 107 -22.33 11.61 -8.04
N ARG A 108 -22.23 12.84 -8.54
CA ARG A 108 -22.96 14.00 -8.00
C ARG A 108 -24.48 13.77 -7.99
N TYR A 109 -24.98 12.98 -8.93
CA TYR A 109 -26.41 12.73 -9.12
C TYR A 109 -26.89 11.41 -8.51
N ASP A 110 -26.00 10.63 -7.90
CA ASP A 110 -26.30 9.37 -7.23
C ASP A 110 -25.75 9.36 -5.79
N PRO A 111 -26.57 9.72 -4.79
CA PRO A 111 -26.15 9.78 -3.39
C PRO A 111 -25.64 8.45 -2.83
N GLU A 112 -26.22 7.32 -3.25
CA GLU A 112 -25.83 5.99 -2.74
C GLU A 112 -24.46 5.60 -3.28
N ALA A 113 -24.24 5.79 -4.59
CA ALA A 113 -22.95 5.52 -5.21
C ALA A 113 -21.85 6.45 -4.68
N ARG A 114 -22.17 7.71 -4.39
CA ARG A 114 -21.27 8.66 -3.73
C ARG A 114 -20.90 8.22 -2.31
N GLU A 115 -21.86 7.72 -1.52
CA GLU A 115 -21.57 7.18 -0.19
C GLU A 115 -20.68 5.93 -0.27
N ALA A 116 -20.95 5.03 -1.22
CA ALA A 116 -20.11 3.86 -1.47
C ALA A 116 -18.67 4.24 -1.84
N HIS A 117 -18.49 5.21 -2.75
CA HIS A 117 -17.19 5.76 -3.12
C HIS A 117 -16.47 6.37 -1.92
N THR A 118 -17.17 7.16 -1.10
CA THR A 118 -16.61 7.77 0.11
C THR A 118 -16.11 6.72 1.11
N ARG A 119 -16.91 5.67 1.36
CA ARG A 119 -16.51 4.55 2.23
C ARG A 119 -15.29 3.83 1.67
N ARG A 120 -15.24 3.62 0.36
CA ARG A 120 -14.10 2.99 -0.31
C ARG A 120 -12.82 3.83 -0.16
N ALA A 121 -12.89 5.14 -0.38
CA ALA A 121 -11.76 6.05 -0.18
C ALA A 121 -11.27 6.05 1.28
N GLN A 122 -12.20 6.01 2.24
CA GLN A 122 -11.85 5.89 3.66
C GLN A 122 -11.14 4.57 3.98
N GLN A 123 -11.60 3.45 3.40
CA GLN A 123 -10.96 2.15 3.56
C GLN A 123 -9.54 2.14 2.99
N LEU A 124 -9.34 2.67 1.78
CA LEU A 124 -8.02 2.77 1.14
C LEU A 124 -7.07 3.65 1.97
N ARG A 125 -7.55 4.81 2.44
CA ARG A 125 -6.79 5.69 3.33
C ARG A 125 -6.39 4.99 4.63
N ALA A 126 -7.33 4.32 5.29
CA ALA A 126 -7.06 3.59 6.53
C ALA A 126 -6.06 2.45 6.30
N TRP A 127 -6.18 1.76 5.17
CA TRP A 127 -5.31 0.68 4.76
C TRP A 127 -3.87 1.17 4.51
N VAL A 128 -3.66 2.21 3.68
CA VAL A 128 -2.32 2.77 3.41
C VAL A 128 -1.63 3.24 4.69
N ARG A 129 -2.38 3.87 5.60
CA ARG A 129 -1.83 4.37 6.86
C ARG A 129 -1.28 3.28 7.76
N GLN A 130 -1.78 2.06 7.63
CA GLN A 130 -1.39 0.92 8.45
C GLN A 130 -0.30 0.05 7.81
N LEU A 131 0.13 0.39 6.59
CA LEU A 131 1.18 -0.38 5.93
C LEU A 131 2.50 -0.25 6.69
N PRO A 132 3.19 -1.38 6.95
CA PRO A 132 4.56 -1.32 7.42
C PRO A 132 5.48 -0.88 6.26
N PRO A 133 6.70 -0.39 6.54
CA PRO A 133 7.62 0.07 5.49
C PRO A 133 7.91 -0.97 4.40
N GLU A 134 7.92 -2.26 4.76
CA GLU A 134 8.16 -3.42 3.89
C GLU A 134 7.03 -3.64 2.87
N ALA A 135 5.86 -3.04 3.08
CA ALA A 135 4.77 -3.05 2.10
C ALA A 135 4.60 -1.69 1.42
N LEU A 136 4.79 -0.60 2.17
CA LEU A 136 4.71 0.75 1.63
C LEU A 136 5.84 1.02 0.62
N GLY A 137 7.06 0.54 0.88
CA GLY A 137 8.19 0.66 -0.04
C GLY A 137 7.93 0.01 -1.40
N PRO A 138 7.60 -1.29 -1.45
CA PRO A 138 7.22 -1.95 -2.71
C PRO A 138 6.00 -1.35 -3.40
N LEU A 139 5.03 -0.82 -2.65
CA LEU A 139 3.91 -0.09 -3.23
C LEU A 139 4.41 1.17 -3.96
N LEU A 140 5.30 1.96 -3.34
CA LEU A 140 5.92 3.12 -3.98
C LEU A 140 6.81 2.73 -5.18
N ASP A 141 7.54 1.61 -5.10
CA ASP A 141 8.27 1.06 -6.25
C ASP A 141 7.33 0.72 -7.41
N THR A 142 6.19 0.10 -7.09
CA THR A 142 5.16 -0.25 -8.07
C THR A 142 4.54 1.00 -8.69
N LEU A 143 4.20 2.00 -7.89
CA LEU A 143 3.61 3.25 -8.37
C LEU A 143 4.60 4.11 -9.17
N THR A 144 5.90 3.97 -8.95
CA THR A 144 6.94 4.64 -9.76
C THR A 144 7.37 3.84 -11.00
N SER A 145 6.77 2.66 -11.23
CA SER A 145 7.03 1.88 -12.45
C SER A 145 6.47 2.56 -13.70
N GLU A 146 6.95 2.11 -14.88
CA GLU A 146 6.54 2.65 -16.17
C GLU A 146 5.01 2.61 -16.33
N PRO A 147 4.33 3.77 -16.50
CA PRO A 147 2.88 3.81 -16.72
C PRO A 147 2.52 3.14 -18.04
N ARG A 148 1.53 2.26 -17.99
CA ARG A 148 1.04 1.54 -19.19
C ARG A 148 -0.44 1.78 -19.39
N ALA A 149 -0.86 1.68 -20.64
CA ALA A 149 -2.28 1.64 -20.98
C ALA A 149 -2.95 0.42 -20.32
N PHE A 150 -4.18 0.61 -19.85
CA PHE A 150 -4.94 -0.39 -19.11
C PHE A 150 -6.44 -0.20 -19.30
N GLU A 151 -7.24 -1.16 -18.83
CA GLU A 151 -8.70 -1.14 -18.95
C GLU A 151 -9.37 -1.52 -17.63
N VAL A 152 -10.34 -0.71 -17.20
CA VAL A 152 -11.18 -0.96 -16.01
C VAL A 152 -12.63 -0.79 -16.43
N GLU A 153 -13.47 -1.80 -16.15
CA GLU A 153 -14.91 -1.76 -16.40
C GLU A 153 -15.29 -1.35 -17.85
N GLY A 154 -14.49 -1.79 -18.83
CA GLY A 154 -14.70 -1.48 -20.25
C GLY A 154 -14.22 -0.08 -20.69
N ARG A 155 -13.71 0.75 -19.76
CA ARG A 155 -13.05 2.02 -20.07
C ARG A 155 -11.55 1.81 -20.23
N GLN A 156 -11.03 2.22 -21.38
CA GLN A 156 -9.60 2.19 -21.68
C GLN A 156 -8.93 3.50 -21.29
N TYR A 157 -7.74 3.39 -20.73
CA TYR A 157 -6.88 4.50 -20.35
C TYR A 157 -5.55 4.38 -21.07
N ASN A 158 -5.07 5.48 -21.62
CA ASN A 158 -3.77 5.52 -22.27
C ASN A 158 -2.62 5.66 -21.25
N ALA A 159 -1.38 5.66 -21.73
CA ALA A 159 -0.19 5.76 -20.86
C ALA A 159 -0.08 7.10 -20.12
N ASP A 160 -0.59 8.19 -20.69
CA ASP A 160 -0.54 9.52 -20.07
C ASP A 160 -1.60 9.66 -18.96
N GLU A 161 -2.81 9.16 -19.18
CA GLU A 161 -3.84 9.02 -18.14
C GLU A 161 -3.35 8.11 -17.02
N SER A 162 -2.75 6.97 -17.36
CA SER A 162 -2.10 6.07 -16.42
C SER A 162 -1.05 6.79 -15.57
N ARG A 163 -0.17 7.59 -16.18
CA ARG A 163 0.83 8.38 -15.45
C ARG A 163 0.17 9.34 -14.44
N ARG A 164 -0.94 9.97 -14.80
CA ARG A 164 -1.67 10.86 -13.87
C ARG A 164 -2.19 10.08 -12.67
N PHE A 165 -2.76 8.90 -12.87
CA PHE A 165 -3.18 8.05 -11.77
C PHE A 165 -2.02 7.63 -10.87
N HIS A 166 -0.86 7.27 -11.44
CA HIS A 166 0.32 6.93 -10.64
C HIS A 166 0.78 8.09 -9.76
N GLN A 167 0.85 9.30 -10.33
CA GLN A 167 1.28 10.50 -9.60
C GLN A 167 0.25 10.90 -8.52
N GLN A 168 -1.04 10.85 -8.83
CA GLN A 168 -2.09 11.13 -7.86
C GLN A 168 -2.13 10.10 -6.73
N ALA A 169 -1.92 8.81 -7.04
CA ALA A 169 -1.81 7.75 -6.04
C ALA A 169 -0.64 7.98 -5.08
N ILE A 170 0.55 8.34 -5.59
CA ILE A 170 1.71 8.68 -4.76
C ILE A 170 1.38 9.87 -3.85
N LEU A 171 0.78 10.94 -4.40
CA LEU A 171 0.36 12.09 -3.61
C LEU A 171 -0.64 11.70 -2.51
N ASN A 172 -1.65 10.89 -2.85
CA ASN A 172 -2.65 10.41 -1.90
C ASN A 172 -2.00 9.60 -0.78
N CYS A 173 -1.08 8.68 -1.08
CA CYS A 173 -0.34 7.93 -0.07
C CYS A 173 0.36 8.86 0.92
N LEU A 174 1.13 9.85 0.43
CA LEU A 174 1.84 10.79 1.31
C LEU A 174 0.87 11.68 2.10
N GLN A 175 -0.20 12.16 1.48
CA GLN A 175 -1.21 12.98 2.13
C GLN A 175 -1.98 12.19 3.21
N TRP A 176 -2.27 10.91 2.98
CA TRP A 176 -2.93 10.05 3.95
C TRP A 176 -2.03 9.78 5.15
N ILE A 177 -0.73 9.56 4.94
CA ILE A 177 0.25 9.45 6.02
C ILE A 177 0.31 10.77 6.81
N VAL A 178 0.51 11.91 6.14
CA VAL A 178 0.60 13.22 6.80
C VAL A 178 -0.66 13.55 7.59
N SER A 179 -1.85 13.34 7.01
CA SER A 179 -3.10 13.56 7.74
C SER A 179 -3.31 12.55 8.87
N GLY A 180 -2.71 11.36 8.79
CA GLY A 180 -2.77 10.35 9.85
C GLY A 180 -2.04 10.80 11.12
N VAL A 181 -1.02 11.66 10.97
CA VAL A 181 -0.36 12.33 12.09
C VAL A 181 -1.34 13.23 12.84
N GLY A 182 -2.09 14.07 12.11
CA GLY A 182 -3.12 14.95 12.71
C GLY A 182 -4.24 14.18 13.39
N ASP A 183 -4.65 13.05 12.78
CA ASP A 183 -5.68 12.14 13.29
C ASP A 183 -5.20 11.30 14.48
N GLY A 184 -3.90 11.30 14.81
CA GLY A 184 -3.31 10.52 15.91
C GLY A 184 -3.15 9.01 15.62
N VAL A 185 -3.16 8.61 14.34
CA VAL A 185 -3.01 7.21 13.91
C VAL A 185 -1.66 6.61 14.34
N TYR A 186 -0.64 7.46 14.41
CA TYR A 186 0.74 7.07 14.70
C TYR A 186 1.15 7.38 16.16
N GLY A 187 0.17 7.60 17.04
CA GLY A 187 0.40 7.93 18.45
C GLY A 187 0.22 9.41 18.80
N SER A 188 0.67 9.78 20.00
CA SER A 188 0.43 11.10 20.60
C SER A 188 1.24 12.23 19.97
N LYS A 189 2.36 11.91 19.31
CA LYS A 189 3.27 12.88 18.72
C LYS A 189 2.79 13.32 17.34
N ARG A 190 2.17 14.50 17.30
CA ARG A 190 1.50 15.03 16.08
C ARG A 190 2.28 16.10 15.32
N THR A 191 3.49 16.41 15.75
CA THR A 191 4.34 17.44 15.13
C THR A 191 5.42 16.80 14.26
N PHE A 192 5.71 17.44 13.12
CA PHE A 192 6.86 17.09 12.30
C PHE A 192 8.07 17.87 12.83
N SER A 193 9.16 17.17 13.14
CA SER A 193 10.36 17.76 13.74
C SER A 193 11.61 17.18 13.10
N ALA A 194 12.66 17.99 13.01
CA ALA A 194 13.97 17.57 12.53
C ALA A 194 14.72 16.78 13.61
N ASP A 195 14.76 17.31 14.84
CA ASP A 195 15.54 16.73 15.93
C ASP A 195 14.87 15.52 16.59
N ASP A 196 13.54 15.47 16.51
CA ASP A 196 12.74 14.45 17.18
C ASP A 196 11.63 13.97 16.23
N PRO A 197 11.92 13.08 15.26
CA PRO A 197 10.95 12.66 14.26
C PRO A 197 9.76 11.90 14.86
N ASN A 198 8.57 12.16 14.34
CA ASN A 198 7.39 11.35 14.68
C ASN A 198 7.39 9.99 13.95
N PRO A 199 6.55 9.01 14.34
CA PRO A 199 6.59 7.68 13.71
C PRO A 199 6.21 7.67 12.23
N ALA A 200 5.43 8.65 11.74
CA ALA A 200 5.12 8.77 10.32
C ALA A 200 6.35 9.22 9.49
N GLN A 201 7.20 10.09 10.06
CA GLN A 201 8.48 10.45 9.45
C GLN A 201 9.39 9.22 9.31
N LYS A 202 9.50 8.40 10.38
CA LYS A 202 10.25 7.13 10.34
C LYS A 202 9.64 6.10 9.40
N LEU A 203 8.31 5.99 9.33
CA LEU A 203 7.60 5.13 8.39
C LEU A 203 7.98 5.48 6.95
N PHE A 204 7.92 6.76 6.60
CA PHE A 204 8.25 7.23 5.26
C PHE A 204 9.72 7.01 4.92
N GLU A 205 10.65 7.38 5.82
CA GLU A 205 12.08 7.11 5.66
C GLU A 205 12.35 5.65 5.34
N LYS A 206 11.88 4.74 6.20
CA LYS A 206 12.12 3.30 6.05
C LYS A 206 11.45 2.72 4.82
N ALA A 207 10.28 3.24 4.43
CA ALA A 207 9.60 2.80 3.22
C ALA A 207 10.38 3.21 1.97
N VAL A 208 10.93 4.43 1.94
CA VAL A 208 11.77 4.90 0.83
C VAL A 208 13.08 4.11 0.75
N ILE A 209 13.73 3.79 1.88
CA ILE A 209 14.91 2.89 1.88
C ILE A 209 14.58 1.52 1.25
N ARG A 210 13.38 1.01 1.55
CA ARG A 210 12.86 -0.29 1.11
C ARG A 210 12.02 -0.22 -0.17
N MET A 211 12.21 0.82 -0.99
CA MET A 211 11.48 1.03 -2.24
C MET A 211 11.99 0.10 -3.37
N GLY A 212 11.91 -1.20 -3.12
CA GLY A 212 12.22 -2.28 -4.05
C GLY A 212 11.12 -3.32 -4.04
N ARG A 213 11.20 -4.31 -4.94
CA ARG A 213 10.12 -5.30 -5.14
C ARG A 213 9.90 -6.26 -3.97
N ASP A 214 10.92 -6.47 -3.15
CA ASP A 214 10.95 -7.44 -2.06
C ASP A 214 10.76 -6.79 -0.68
N GLY A 215 10.65 -5.46 -0.61
CA GLY A 215 10.50 -4.72 0.63
C GLY A 215 11.78 -4.68 1.48
N ARG A 216 12.93 -5.04 0.89
CA ARG A 216 14.24 -4.96 1.53
C ARG A 216 14.94 -3.64 1.17
N PRO A 217 15.92 -3.19 1.99
CA PRO A 217 16.77 -2.06 1.63
C PRO A 217 17.41 -2.28 0.27
N THR A 218 17.38 -1.25 -0.57
CA THR A 218 17.89 -1.30 -1.95
C THR A 218 19.40 -1.10 -2.07
N SER A 219 20.06 -0.64 -1.00
CA SER A 219 21.52 -0.60 -0.80
C SER A 219 21.82 -1.02 0.63
N GLU A 220 23.04 -1.51 0.89
CA GLU A 220 23.55 -1.77 2.23
C GLU A 220 23.64 -0.47 3.05
N ALA A 221 23.93 0.65 2.39
CA ALA A 221 23.94 1.96 3.02
C ALA A 221 22.54 2.59 2.96
N ASN A 222 21.84 2.66 4.10
CA ASN A 222 20.49 3.23 4.20
C ASN A 222 20.39 4.67 3.66
N ALA A 223 21.41 5.51 3.88
CA ALA A 223 21.42 6.88 3.37
C ALA A 223 21.47 6.94 1.84
N GLU A 224 22.24 6.05 1.22
CA GLU A 224 22.32 5.92 -0.25
C GLU A 224 21.00 5.39 -0.82
N ALA A 225 20.46 4.31 -0.22
CA ALA A 225 19.17 3.74 -0.60
C ALA A 225 18.07 4.81 -0.53
N TYR A 226 18.05 5.60 0.55
CA TYR A 226 17.10 6.69 0.70
C TYR A 226 17.25 7.74 -0.39
N ALA A 227 18.47 8.27 -0.59
CA ALA A 227 18.74 9.34 -1.56
C ALA A 227 18.36 8.94 -2.99
N ALA A 228 18.78 7.74 -3.43
CA ALA A 228 18.49 7.22 -4.77
C ALA A 228 16.99 7.01 -4.99
N ASN A 229 16.28 6.42 -4.01
CA ASN A 229 14.84 6.18 -4.14
C ASN A 229 14.03 7.48 -4.03
N ARG A 230 14.49 8.44 -3.22
CA ARG A 230 13.89 9.76 -3.13
C ARG A 230 14.01 10.52 -4.45
N GLU A 231 15.18 10.49 -5.09
CA GLU A 231 15.42 11.07 -6.41
C GLU A 231 14.54 10.40 -7.48
N ARG A 232 14.41 9.07 -7.45
CA ARG A 232 13.53 8.33 -8.36
C ARG A 232 12.07 8.75 -8.21
N LEU A 233 11.59 8.91 -6.98
CA LEU A 233 10.24 9.43 -6.69
C LEU A 233 10.06 10.86 -7.21
N ASP A 234 11.00 11.76 -6.92
CA ASP A 234 10.94 13.16 -7.38
C ASP A 234 10.92 13.26 -8.90
N THR A 235 11.81 12.52 -9.56
CA THR A 235 11.90 12.49 -11.03
C THR A 235 10.62 11.97 -11.65
N PHE A 236 10.03 10.92 -11.07
CA PHE A 236 8.75 10.38 -11.55
C PHE A 236 7.60 11.38 -11.38
N MET A 237 7.55 12.09 -10.26
CA MET A 237 6.54 13.12 -9.98
C MET A 237 6.71 14.38 -10.83
N ALA A 238 7.94 14.69 -11.27
CA ALA A 238 8.24 15.82 -12.15
C ALA A 238 7.93 15.55 -13.63
N GLY A 239 7.97 14.29 -14.09
CA GLY A 239 7.87 13.96 -15.52
C GLY A 239 6.47 14.15 -16.14
N GLY A 240 6.43 14.45 -17.45
CA GLY A 240 5.23 14.63 -18.29
C GLY A 240 4.84 16.11 -18.54
N ASP A 241 3.84 16.36 -19.38
CA ASP A 241 3.40 17.72 -19.76
C ASP A 241 2.93 18.62 -18.62
N VAL A 242 3.32 19.90 -18.67
CA VAL A 242 2.95 20.90 -17.65
C VAL A 242 1.51 21.37 -17.86
N THR A 243 0.64 21.06 -16.89
CA THR A 243 -0.73 21.60 -16.80
C THR A 243 -0.95 22.26 -15.43
N PRO A 244 -1.93 23.19 -15.29
CA PRO A 244 -2.22 23.83 -14.00
C PRO A 244 -2.55 22.84 -12.87
N GLU A 245 -3.34 21.80 -13.18
CA GLU A 245 -3.69 20.72 -12.25
C GLU A 245 -2.44 19.97 -11.77
N ARG A 246 -1.49 19.70 -12.67
CA ARG A 246 -0.23 19.04 -12.33
C ARG A 246 0.70 19.95 -11.54
N ALA A 247 0.71 21.24 -11.81
CA ALA A 247 1.48 22.20 -11.02
C ALA A 247 0.99 22.24 -9.56
N ASP A 248 -0.33 22.22 -9.34
CA ASP A 248 -0.92 22.12 -8.00
C ASP A 248 -0.58 20.78 -7.33
N MET A 249 -0.73 19.65 -8.03
CA MET A 249 -0.34 18.33 -7.54
C MET A 249 1.14 18.27 -7.15
N GLN A 250 2.05 18.81 -7.98
CA GLN A 250 3.48 18.89 -7.70
C GLN A 250 3.79 19.80 -6.50
N SER A 251 3.06 20.89 -6.33
CA SER A 251 3.18 21.77 -5.15
C SER A 251 2.79 21.03 -3.87
N LYS A 252 1.63 20.36 -3.87
CA LYS A 252 1.15 19.53 -2.75
C LYS A 252 2.14 18.41 -2.45
N TYR A 253 2.62 17.71 -3.48
CA TYR A 253 3.62 16.67 -3.33
C TYR A 253 4.89 17.19 -2.67
N ARG A 254 5.49 18.28 -3.19
CA ARG A 254 6.69 18.88 -2.61
C ARG A 254 6.50 19.28 -1.15
N GLN A 255 5.34 19.81 -0.79
CA GLN A 255 5.03 20.14 0.60
C GLN A 255 5.03 18.89 1.50
N ARG A 256 4.37 17.81 1.08
CA ARG A 256 4.28 16.56 1.87
C ARG A 256 5.63 15.84 1.93
N ALA A 257 6.32 15.78 0.81
CA ALA A 257 7.63 15.15 0.67
C ALA A 257 8.77 15.96 1.30
N GLY A 258 8.54 17.23 1.67
CA GLY A 258 9.44 18.02 2.53
C GLY A 258 9.13 17.91 4.02
N TRP A 259 7.90 17.56 4.42
CA TRP A 259 7.58 17.37 5.84
C TRP A 259 8.02 16.00 6.37
N LEU A 260 7.82 14.95 5.58
CA LEU A 260 8.07 13.57 6.01
C LEU A 260 9.55 13.25 6.29
N PRO A 261 10.54 13.77 5.53
CA PRO A 261 11.95 13.46 5.77
C PRO A 261 12.73 14.58 6.46
N ARG A 262 12.05 15.53 7.11
CA ARG A 262 12.68 16.71 7.72
C ARG A 262 13.79 16.41 8.73
N HIS A 263 13.85 15.18 9.25
CA HIS A 263 14.86 14.70 10.20
C HIS A 263 16.09 14.05 9.55
N ILE A 264 16.09 13.92 8.23
CA ILE A 264 17.18 13.32 7.44
C ILE A 264 18.09 14.41 6.85
N GLU A 265 17.58 15.65 6.74
CA GLU A 265 18.27 16.84 6.20
C GLU A 265 19.29 17.44 7.16
#